data_AF-A0A8X6PDT0-F1
#
_entry.id   AF-A0A8X6PDT0-F1
#
_cell.length_a   1.000
_cell.length_b   1.000
_cell.length_c   1.000
_cell.angle_alpha   90.00
_cell.angle_beta   90.00
_cell.angle_gamma   90.00
#
_symmetry.space_group_name_H-M   'P 1'
#
loop_
_entity.id
_entity.type
_entity.pdbx_description
1 polymer ?
#
loop_
_entity_poly.entity_id
_entity_poly.type
_entity_poly.pdbx_seq_one_letter_code
_entity_poly.pdbx_strand_id
1 'polypeptide(L)'
;MKQFLGKCKNATTNNFYTSLNLADKLKSKSTSIVRTMEQSKQEIPDAAKYSKHLLYSTSYYKSIDSTLTAYQCKKKDVLVLNTEHKTDSIIDNEKNEPEKLWYFIIQQNMV
;
A
#
# COMPACT_ATOMS: atom_id res chain seq x y z
N MET A 1 -22.47 -11.52 2.95
CA MET A 1 -21.72 -10.25 3.16
C MET A 1 -21.90 -9.33 1.95
N LYS A 2 -22.81 -8.35 2.00
CA LYS A 2 -22.99 -7.40 0.87
C LYS A 2 -23.36 -5.97 1.31
N GLN A 3 -23.38 -5.69 2.61
CA GLN A 3 -24.04 -4.48 3.15
C GLN A 3 -23.18 -3.20 3.19
N PHE A 4 -21.93 -3.20 2.70
CA PHE A 4 -21.04 -2.03 2.84
C PHE A 4 -20.32 -1.58 1.56
N LEU A 5 -20.56 -2.24 0.41
CA LEU A 5 -19.95 -1.88 -0.87
C LEU A 5 -20.67 -0.65 -1.46
N GLY A 6 -19.93 0.43 -1.77
CA GLY A 6 -20.47 1.62 -2.43
C GLY A 6 -20.69 2.87 -1.57
N LYS A 7 -20.23 2.92 -0.31
CA LYS A 7 -20.38 4.11 0.57
C LYS A 7 -19.13 5.00 0.68
N CYS A 8 -18.18 4.98 -0.27
CA CYS A 8 -16.90 5.71 -0.15
C CYS A 8 -16.22 5.44 1.21
N LYS A 9 -16.05 4.16 1.54
CA LYS A 9 -15.42 3.71 2.79
C LYS A 9 -14.08 3.05 2.50
N ASN A 10 -13.16 3.15 3.46
CA ASN A 10 -11.90 2.44 3.43
C ASN A 10 -12.12 0.99 3.87
N ALA A 11 -11.67 0.04 3.06
CA ALA A 11 -11.74 -1.38 3.38
C ALA A 11 -10.51 -1.81 4.20
N THR A 12 -10.79 -2.32 5.40
CA THR A 12 -9.76 -2.70 6.37
C THR A 12 -9.57 -4.23 6.28
N THR A 13 -8.68 -4.71 5.38
CA THR A 13 -8.38 -6.16 5.23
C THR A 13 -7.01 -6.56 5.77
N ASN A 14 -6.86 -7.76 6.32
CA ASN A 14 -5.54 -8.28 6.74
C ASN A 14 -4.59 -8.42 5.53
N ASN A 15 -3.29 -8.20 5.73
CA ASN A 15 -2.20 -8.30 4.75
C ASN A 15 -2.30 -9.58 3.89
N PHE A 16 -2.59 -10.73 4.51
CA PHE A 16 -2.71 -12.00 3.79
C PHE A 16 -3.79 -11.99 2.69
N TYR A 17 -4.87 -11.24 2.90
CA TYR A 17 -5.98 -11.12 1.95
C TYR A 17 -5.84 -9.93 1.00
N THR A 18 -4.85 -9.05 1.22
CA THR A 18 -4.59 -7.91 0.35
C THR A 18 -3.94 -8.39 -0.94
N SER A 19 -4.56 -8.04 -2.08
CA SER A 19 -4.07 -8.31 -3.43
C SER A 19 -4.41 -7.13 -4.35
N LEU A 20 -3.66 -6.97 -5.44
CA LEU A 20 -3.95 -5.97 -6.48
C LEU A 20 -5.34 -6.20 -7.07
N ASN A 21 -5.67 -7.46 -7.39
CA ASN A 21 -6.99 -7.82 -7.92
C ASN A 21 -8.13 -7.49 -6.94
N LEU A 22 -7.91 -7.65 -5.63
CA LEU A 22 -8.90 -7.24 -4.63
C LEU A 22 -9.04 -5.71 -4.61
N ALA A 23 -7.91 -4.99 -4.66
CA ALA A 23 -7.89 -3.55 -4.67
C ALA A 23 -8.64 -2.97 -5.88
N ASP A 24 -8.44 -3.52 -7.07
CA ASP A 24 -9.17 -3.13 -8.29
C ASP A 24 -10.67 -3.42 -8.20
N LYS A 25 -11.04 -4.59 -7.67
CA LYS A 25 -12.45 -4.97 -7.43
C LYS A 25 -13.14 -4.10 -6.38
N LEU A 26 -12.40 -3.60 -5.39
CA LEU A 26 -12.92 -2.67 -4.40
C LEU A 26 -13.04 -1.26 -5.01
N LYS A 27 -12.05 -0.85 -5.80
CA LYS A 27 -12.06 0.45 -6.48
C LYS A 27 -13.24 0.59 -7.43
N SER A 28 -13.54 -0.45 -8.22
CA SER A 28 -14.74 -0.49 -9.09
C SER A 28 -16.07 -0.39 -8.31
N LYS A 29 -16.04 -0.61 -6.98
CA LYS A 29 -17.18 -0.45 -6.08
C LYS A 29 -17.06 0.78 -5.19
N SER A 30 -16.29 1.78 -5.62
CA SER A 30 -16.04 3.04 -4.91
C SER A 30 -15.55 2.82 -3.46
N THR A 31 -14.72 1.80 -3.27
CA THR A 31 -14.15 1.42 -1.98
C THR A 31 -12.63 1.43 -2.13
N SER A 32 -11.94 2.21 -1.32
CA SER A 32 -10.48 2.31 -1.37
C SER A 32 -9.83 1.37 -0.36
N ILE A 33 -8.56 1.03 -0.59
CA ILE A 33 -7.75 0.25 0.34
C ILE A 33 -6.38 0.89 0.52
N VAL A 34 -5.92 0.97 1.76
CA VAL A 34 -4.54 1.33 2.12
C VAL A 34 -4.04 0.25 3.08
N ARG A 35 -3.25 -0.70 2.57
CA ARG A 35 -2.83 -1.88 3.34
C ARG A 35 -1.44 -2.36 2.95
N THR A 36 -0.78 -3.03 3.88
CA THR A 36 0.47 -3.72 3.58
C THR A 36 0.23 -4.94 2.70
N MET A 37 1.24 -5.29 1.90
CA MET A 37 1.29 -6.52 1.10
C MET A 37 2.48 -7.38 1.51
N GLU A 38 2.30 -8.69 1.47
CA GLU A 38 3.37 -9.65 1.72
C GLU A 38 4.25 -9.80 0.48
N GLN A 39 5.58 -9.66 0.63
CA GLN A 39 6.55 -9.74 -0.48
C GLN A 39 6.47 -11.04 -1.30
N SER A 40 5.98 -12.13 -0.69
CA SER A 40 5.83 -13.45 -1.34
C SER A 40 4.72 -13.48 -2.41
N LYS A 41 3.84 -12.48 -2.48
CA LYS A 41 2.73 -12.45 -3.44
C LYS A 41 3.26 -12.39 -4.87
N GLN A 42 2.74 -13.28 -5.73
CA GLN A 42 3.12 -13.33 -7.14
C GLN A 42 2.85 -12.01 -7.89
N GLU A 43 1.80 -11.29 -7.48
CA GLU A 43 1.36 -10.03 -8.07
C GLU A 43 2.33 -8.85 -7.84
N ILE A 44 3.30 -8.99 -6.94
CA ILE A 44 4.31 -7.96 -6.71
C ILE A 44 5.37 -8.04 -7.82
N PRO A 45 5.72 -6.91 -8.47
CA PRO A 45 6.76 -6.88 -9.47
C PRO A 45 8.09 -7.42 -8.94
N ASP A 46 8.83 -8.17 -9.75
CA ASP A 46 10.15 -8.69 -9.37
C ASP A 46 11.12 -7.57 -8.99
N ALA A 47 10.97 -6.40 -9.64
CA ALA A 47 11.69 -5.19 -9.30
C ALA A 47 11.50 -4.76 -7.83
N ALA A 48 10.34 -5.03 -7.23
CA ALA A 48 10.04 -4.73 -5.83
C ALA A 48 10.36 -5.90 -4.86
N LYS A 49 10.52 -7.13 -5.39
CA LYS A 49 10.87 -8.33 -4.59
C LYS A 49 12.37 -8.48 -4.37
N TYR A 50 13.15 -8.19 -5.42
CA TYR A 50 14.58 -8.48 -5.47
C TYR A 50 15.43 -7.22 -5.46
N SER A 51 14.81 -6.05 -5.39
CA SER A 51 15.50 -4.78 -5.16
C SER A 51 16.26 -4.80 -3.84
N LYS A 52 17.57 -4.59 -3.91
CA LYS A 52 18.35 -4.17 -2.74
C LYS A 52 18.17 -2.66 -2.62
N HIS A 53 17.07 -2.25 -2.00
CA HIS A 53 16.84 -0.83 -1.73
C HIS A 53 17.84 -0.34 -0.66
N LEU A 54 18.28 0.91 -0.80
CA LEU A 54 19.07 1.56 0.24
C LEU A 54 18.19 1.75 1.47
N LEU A 55 18.77 1.67 2.67
CA LEU A 55 18.03 1.98 3.89
C LEU A 55 17.42 3.39 3.77
N TYR A 56 16.15 3.52 4.14
CA TYR A 56 15.35 4.75 4.06
C TYR A 56 15.08 5.25 2.63
N SER A 57 15.24 4.38 1.63
CA SER A 57 14.77 4.67 0.28
C SER A 57 13.34 4.20 0.07
N THR A 58 12.60 4.98 -0.73
CA THR A 58 11.24 4.67 -1.14
C THR A 58 11.19 4.51 -2.65
N SER A 59 10.57 3.44 -3.12
CA SER A 59 10.26 3.21 -4.54
C SER A 59 8.76 3.15 -4.76
N TYR A 60 8.29 3.77 -5.83
CA TYR A 60 6.87 3.83 -6.17
C TYR A 60 6.62 3.05 -7.47
N TYR A 61 5.80 2.02 -7.38
CA TYR A 61 5.33 1.23 -8.50
C TYR A 61 3.88 1.61 -8.77
N LYS A 62 3.68 2.42 -9.82
CA LYS A 62 2.35 2.91 -10.19
C LYS A 62 1.71 1.99 -11.21
N SER A 63 0.45 1.66 -10.96
CA SER A 63 -0.49 1.12 -11.92
C SER A 63 -1.56 2.18 -12.24
N ILE A 64 -2.47 1.87 -13.16
CA ILE A 64 -3.55 2.76 -13.59
C ILE A 64 -4.42 3.18 -12.39
N ASP A 65 -4.75 2.22 -11.54
CA ASP A 65 -5.73 2.36 -10.45
C ASP A 65 -5.14 2.25 -9.03
N SER A 66 -3.87 1.85 -8.92
CA SER A 66 -3.20 1.61 -7.64
C SER A 66 -1.75 2.07 -7.65
N THR A 67 -1.23 2.42 -6.48
CA THR A 67 0.20 2.65 -6.27
C THR A 67 0.70 1.72 -5.18
N LEU A 68 1.76 0.97 -5.50
CA LEU A 68 2.49 0.16 -4.54
C LEU A 68 3.75 0.94 -4.14
N THR A 69 3.84 1.26 -2.86
CA THR A 69 5.00 1.93 -2.27
C THR A 69 5.85 0.91 -1.54
N ALA A 70 7.10 0.75 -1.98
CA ALA A 70 8.10 -0.06 -1.31
C ALA A 70 9.02 0.85 -0.50
N TYR A 71 9.11 0.62 0.81
CA TYR A 71 9.94 1.41 1.71
C TYR A 71 10.88 0.50 2.51
N GLN A 72 12.18 0.78 2.40
CA GLN A 72 13.22 0.00 3.07
C GLN A 72 13.50 0.60 4.46
N CYS A 73 12.75 0.20 5.48
CA CYS A 73 12.99 0.68 6.85
C CYS A 73 13.99 -0.18 7.65
N LYS A 74 14.15 -1.46 7.27
CA LYS A 74 15.00 -2.47 7.94
C LYS A 74 15.68 -3.36 6.90
N LYS A 75 16.08 -4.59 7.24
CA LYS A 75 16.59 -5.61 6.28
C LYS A 75 15.54 -6.10 5.27
N LYS A 76 14.25 -5.84 5.52
CA LYS A 76 13.14 -6.22 4.63
C LYS A 76 12.36 -4.96 4.25
N ASP A 77 11.83 -4.95 3.03
CA ASP A 77 10.97 -3.87 2.57
C ASP A 77 9.57 -4.00 3.15
N VAL A 78 9.01 -2.85 3.49
CA VAL A 78 7.59 -2.73 3.77
C VAL A 78 6.91 -2.30 2.49
N LEU A 79 6.00 -3.14 2.00
CA LEU A 79 5.20 -2.87 0.82
C LEU A 79 3.82 -2.39 1.26
N VAL A 80 3.41 -1.21 0.80
CA VAL A 80 2.11 -0.60 1.06
C VAL A 80 1.38 -0.40 -0.26
N LEU A 81 0.22 -1.05 -0.40
CA LEU A 81 -0.70 -0.85 -1.51
C LEU A 81 -1.71 0.23 -1.18
N ASN A 82 -1.90 1.16 -2.10
CA ASN A 82 -2.84 2.26 -1.98
C ASN A 82 -3.60 2.46 -3.31
N THR A 83 -4.93 2.56 -3.26
CA THR A 83 -5.78 2.88 -4.42
C THR A 83 -6.40 4.28 -4.37
N GLU A 84 -6.07 5.05 -3.34
CA GLU A 84 -6.75 6.29 -2.98
C GLU A 84 -5.93 7.54 -3.34
N HIS A 85 -4.66 7.57 -2.94
CA HIS A 85 -3.80 8.74 -3.12
C HIS A 85 -2.68 8.48 -4.15
N LYS A 86 -2.70 9.24 -5.26
CA LYS A 86 -1.68 9.21 -6.31
C LYS A 86 -0.44 10.08 -6.00
N THR A 87 -0.47 10.83 -4.90
CA THR A 87 0.62 11.72 -4.50
C THR A 87 1.79 10.93 -3.93
N ASP A 88 3.00 11.19 -4.41
CA ASP A 88 4.23 10.61 -3.87
C ASP A 88 4.94 11.67 -3.03
N SER A 89 4.50 11.79 -1.79
CA SER A 89 5.10 12.66 -0.78
C SER A 89 5.95 11.82 0.17
N ILE A 90 7.14 12.34 0.42
CA ILE A 90 8.08 11.84 1.42
C ILE A 90 8.11 12.87 2.53
N ILE A 91 8.03 12.42 3.78
CA ILE A 91 8.17 13.30 4.93
C ILE A 91 9.66 13.55 5.11
N ASP A 92 10.05 14.82 5.09
CA ASP A 92 11.43 15.26 5.33
C ASP A 92 11.79 15.03 6.80
N ASN A 93 12.30 13.84 7.08
CA ASN A 93 12.78 13.40 8.38
C ASN A 93 14.04 12.53 8.18
N GLU A 94 14.78 12.22 9.24
CA GLU A 94 16.01 11.39 9.15
C GLU A 94 15.80 10.02 8.46
N LYS A 95 14.55 9.56 8.38
CA LYS A 95 14.16 8.26 7.83
C LYS A 95 13.49 8.35 6.45
N ASN A 96 13.28 9.55 5.90
CA ASN A 96 12.58 9.79 4.63
C ASN A 96 11.33 8.91 4.46
N GLU A 97 10.50 8.86 5.50
CA GLU A 97 9.34 7.96 5.52
C GLU A 97 8.27 8.44 4.52
N PRO A 98 7.70 7.53 3.72
CA PRO A 98 6.63 7.92 2.81
C PRO A 98 5.37 8.25 3.59
N GLU A 99 4.66 9.31 3.20
CA GLU A 99 3.41 9.74 3.84
C GLU A 99 2.35 8.62 3.83
N LYS A 100 2.37 7.77 2.80
CA LYS A 100 1.51 6.59 2.67
C LYS A 100 1.70 5.59 3.83
N LEU A 101 2.90 5.50 4.41
CA LEU A 101 3.17 4.68 5.59
C LEU A 101 2.45 5.24 6.82
N TRP A 102 2.47 6.56 6.99
CA TRP A 102 1.75 7.25 8.07
C TRP A 102 0.24 7.12 7.93
N TYR A 103 -0.28 7.26 6.71
CA TYR A 103 -1.70 7.06 6.44
C TYR A 103 -2.15 5.65 6.82
N PHE A 104 -1.34 4.63 6.50
CA PHE A 104 -1.59 3.25 6.95
C PHE A 104 -1.62 3.15 8.49
N ILE A 105 -0.65 3.72 9.20
CA ILE A 105 -0.59 3.68 10.67
C ILE A 105 -1.83 4.34 11.28
N ILE A 106 -2.25 5.49 10.76
CA ILE A 106 -3.43 6.21 11.25
C ILE A 106 -4.71 5.38 11.01
N GLN A 107 -4.87 4.77 9.83
CA GLN A 107 -6.01 3.90 9.51
C GLN A 107 -6.03 2.63 10.36
N GLN A 108 -4.87 2.13 10.81
CA GLN A 108 -4.79 0.97 11.70
C GLN A 108 -5.20 1.31 13.14
N ASN A 109 -4.92 2.52 13.62
CA ASN A 109 -5.22 2.96 14.99
C ASN A 109 -6.63 3.55 15.18
N MET A 110 -7.39 3.76 14.11
CA MET A 110 -8.79 4.23 14.16
C MET A 110 -9.81 3.09 14.29
N VAL A 111 -9.38 1.88 14.64
CA VAL A 111 -10.21 0.69 14.89
C VAL A 111 -10.01 0.24 16.34
#